data_AF-A0A2S9ALY2-F1
#
_entry.id   AF-A0A2S9ALY2-F1
#
_cell.length_a   1.000
_cell.length_b   1.000
_cell.length_c   1.000
_cell.angle_alpha   90.00
_cell.angle_beta   90.00
_cell.angle_gamma   90.00
#
_symmetry.space_group_name_H-M   'P 1'
#
loop_
_entity.id
_entity.type
_entity.pdbx_description
1 polymer ?
#
loop_
_entity_poly.entity_id
_entity_poly.type
_entity_poly.pdbx_seq_one_letter_code
_entity_poly.pdbx_strand_id
1 'polypeptide(L)'
;MIIVPASDLNGVADTIAAALQSSDVYVAPGLKGSEGLTTTLTDAVPGDGSIAVVVLPPDADLGAVYDLELLSRISEKVPQKTVVLAVGDDIQATSTAIDRDDALAIANTNEAAADGDTQTALVETVQQIVEETPSSPGGDTGGGGADWLLPVIIGGAVLLAAGGTAIGLLARRRRAPKAVTATDPVPAGIRLRVNRLRELRVDYANLPGNAVAAETAAGIDALASHVEQLFVRLDAKAEADQVVLAEAEYSDKLARLVAALEPDYLLDLLTRPDLWDAPDERVAEVREALAAVTTQIVDNIKQVNARKGLLFQVSLDSLIGRSELRDWERQFKENSGE
;
A
#
# COMPACT_ATOMS: atom_id res chain seq x y z
N MET A 1 -32.22 4.17 12.29
CA MET A 1 -31.61 4.71 11.05
C MET A 1 -30.76 5.89 11.49
N ILE A 2 -29.49 5.63 11.78
CA ILE A 2 -28.56 6.69 12.18
C ILE A 2 -27.86 7.08 10.87
N ILE A 3 -28.30 8.20 10.30
CA ILE A 3 -27.55 8.89 9.26
C ILE A 3 -26.62 9.82 10.04
N VAL A 4 -25.42 9.35 10.36
CA VAL A 4 -24.36 10.26 10.86
C VAL A 4 -23.95 11.09 9.65
N PRO A 5 -24.04 12.43 9.71
CA PRO A 5 -23.48 13.27 8.66
C PRO A 5 -21.96 13.03 8.62
N ALA A 6 -21.52 12.50 7.49
CA ALA A 6 -20.21 12.03 7.08
C ALA A 6 -19.01 13.01 7.18
N SER A 7 -19.22 14.22 7.71
CA SER A 7 -18.14 15.17 7.98
C SER A 7 -17.45 14.95 9.33
N ASP A 8 -17.90 13.96 10.11
CA ASP A 8 -17.43 13.66 11.46
C ASP A 8 -16.85 12.24 11.57
N LEU A 9 -15.58 12.08 11.16
CA LEU A 9 -14.85 10.82 11.32
C LEU A 9 -14.77 10.33 12.76
N ASN A 10 -14.77 11.26 13.73
CA ASN A 10 -14.80 10.84 15.13
C ASN A 10 -16.13 10.18 15.46
N GLY A 11 -17.24 10.75 15.02
CA GLY A 11 -18.57 10.16 15.15
C GLY A 11 -18.70 8.81 14.43
N VAL A 12 -18.13 8.66 13.24
CA VAL A 12 -18.11 7.37 12.51
C VAL A 12 -17.29 6.33 13.27
N ALA A 13 -16.04 6.66 13.64
CA ALA A 13 -15.18 5.76 14.39
C ALA A 13 -15.78 5.41 15.76
N ASP A 14 -16.42 6.35 16.45
CA ASP A 14 -17.13 6.12 17.72
C ASP A 14 -18.32 5.19 17.54
N THR A 15 -19.07 5.33 16.45
CA THR A 15 -20.21 4.46 16.13
C THR A 15 -19.75 3.03 15.86
N ILE A 16 -18.70 2.88 15.04
CA ILE A 16 -18.10 1.58 14.73
C ILE A 16 -17.51 0.95 16.00
N ALA A 17 -16.74 1.70 16.78
CA ALA A 17 -16.15 1.22 18.02
C ALA A 17 -17.20 0.80 19.05
N ALA A 18 -18.30 1.56 19.18
CA ALA A 18 -19.41 1.21 20.06
C ALA A 18 -20.10 -0.09 19.62
N ALA A 19 -20.26 -0.31 18.31
CA ALA A 19 -20.78 -1.58 17.81
C ALA A 19 -19.82 -2.74 18.10
N LEU A 20 -18.51 -2.50 17.91
CA LEU A 20 -17.45 -3.49 18.13
C LEU A 20 -17.20 -3.85 19.61
N GLN A 21 -17.82 -3.14 20.56
CA GLN A 21 -17.85 -3.54 21.96
C GLN A 21 -18.78 -4.74 22.22
N SER A 22 -19.70 -5.02 21.30
CA SER A 22 -20.73 -6.07 21.44
C SER A 22 -20.65 -7.20 20.42
N SER A 23 -19.82 -7.02 19.38
CA SER A 23 -19.64 -7.93 18.25
C SER A 23 -18.24 -7.72 17.68
N ASP A 24 -17.62 -8.75 17.11
CA ASP A 24 -16.34 -8.60 16.41
C ASP A 24 -16.51 -8.22 14.93
N VAL A 25 -17.75 -8.21 14.43
CA VAL A 25 -18.07 -7.84 13.05
C VAL A 25 -19.04 -6.65 13.04
N TYR A 26 -18.69 -5.63 12.26
CA TYR A 26 -19.56 -4.51 11.91
C TYR A 26 -19.73 -4.44 10.39
N VAL A 27 -20.97 -4.56 9.92
CA VAL A 27 -21.33 -4.31 8.52
C VAL A 27 -22.26 -3.11 8.47
N ALA A 28 -21.90 -2.09 7.72
CA ALA A 28 -22.67 -0.87 7.61
C ALA A 28 -24.12 -1.16 7.14
N PRO A 29 -25.12 -0.54 7.77
CA PRO A 29 -26.51 -0.73 7.38
C PRO A 29 -26.74 -0.20 5.95
N GLY A 30 -27.50 -0.95 5.15
CA GLY A 30 -27.82 -0.56 3.76
C GLY A 30 -26.96 -1.25 2.70
N LEU A 31 -25.91 -1.97 3.10
CA LEU A 31 -25.15 -2.84 2.20
C LEU A 31 -26.02 -3.99 1.66
N LYS A 32 -25.99 -4.20 0.35
CA LYS A 32 -26.69 -5.31 -0.30
C LYS A 32 -26.05 -6.63 0.14
N GLY A 33 -26.86 -7.56 0.65
CA GLY A 33 -26.37 -8.85 1.14
C GLY A 33 -25.74 -8.80 2.55
N SER A 34 -25.91 -7.70 3.29
CA SER A 34 -25.33 -7.49 4.62
C SER A 34 -25.61 -8.61 5.62
N GLU A 35 -26.80 -9.22 5.64
CA GLU A 35 -27.09 -10.36 6.54
C GLU A 35 -26.24 -11.60 6.24
N GLY A 36 -26.08 -11.93 4.95
CA GLY A 36 -25.25 -13.05 4.50
C GLY A 36 -23.78 -12.80 4.82
N LEU A 37 -23.30 -11.60 4.47
CA LEU A 37 -21.92 -11.17 4.74
C LEU A 37 -21.61 -11.18 6.24
N THR A 38 -22.51 -10.65 7.08
CA THR A 38 -22.33 -10.65 8.53
C THR A 38 -22.22 -12.06 9.08
N THR A 39 -23.07 -12.99 8.60
CA THR A 39 -23.02 -14.40 9.01
C THR A 39 -21.69 -15.05 8.63
N THR A 40 -21.28 -14.91 7.36
CA THR A 40 -20.01 -15.46 6.86
C THR A 40 -18.79 -14.92 7.60
N LEU A 41 -18.76 -13.61 7.89
CA LEU A 41 -17.67 -13.00 8.63
C LEU A 41 -17.67 -13.42 10.10
N THR A 42 -18.84 -13.55 10.72
CA THR A 42 -18.95 -14.03 12.12
C THR A 42 -18.45 -15.47 12.24
N ASP A 43 -18.67 -16.31 11.24
CA ASP A 43 -18.16 -17.68 11.20
C ASP A 43 -16.64 -17.75 10.95
N ALA A 44 -16.08 -16.75 10.24
CA ALA A 44 -14.65 -16.69 9.92
C ALA A 44 -13.81 -16.05 11.04
N VAL A 45 -14.36 -15.09 11.78
CA VAL A 45 -13.67 -14.36 12.86
C VAL A 45 -13.54 -15.25 14.11
N PRO A 46 -12.34 -15.33 14.73
CA PRO A 46 -12.17 -16.06 15.98
C PRO A 46 -13.06 -15.49 17.09
N GLY A 47 -13.79 -16.36 17.79
CA GLY A 47 -14.64 -15.96 18.93
C GLY A 47 -13.87 -15.60 20.21
N ASP A 48 -12.56 -15.33 20.12
CA ASP A 48 -11.72 -14.92 21.25
C ASP A 48 -11.59 -13.39 21.39
N GLY A 49 -12.24 -12.62 20.51
CA GLY A 49 -12.21 -11.16 20.51
C GLY A 49 -10.85 -10.57 20.13
N SER A 50 -10.02 -11.31 19.39
CA SER A 50 -8.70 -10.83 18.95
C SER A 50 -8.73 -10.02 17.66
N ILE A 51 -9.73 -10.24 16.80
CA ILE A 51 -9.85 -9.62 15.47
C ILE A 51 -11.22 -8.95 15.35
N ALA A 52 -11.25 -7.71 14.88
CA ALA A 52 -12.46 -7.02 14.45
C ALA A 52 -12.50 -6.87 12.92
N VAL A 53 -13.68 -7.01 12.31
CA VAL A 53 -13.92 -6.78 10.88
C VAL A 53 -14.97 -5.69 10.69
N VAL A 54 -14.65 -4.70 9.87
CA VAL A 54 -15.51 -3.54 9.58
C VAL A 54 -15.74 -3.48 8.07
N VAL A 55 -17.00 -3.41 7.63
CA VAL A 55 -17.36 -3.29 6.22
C VAL A 55 -18.22 -2.06 6.00
N LEU A 56 -17.76 -1.16 5.15
CA LEU A 56 -18.41 0.08 4.75
C LEU A 56 -18.73 0.06 3.24
N PRO A 57 -19.79 0.76 2.79
CA PRO A 57 -20.09 0.85 1.37
C PRO A 57 -19.04 1.69 0.61
N PRO A 58 -18.91 1.53 -0.72
CA PRO A 58 -17.94 2.27 -1.53
C PRO A 58 -18.23 3.78 -1.57
N ASP A 59 -19.49 4.16 -1.37
CA ASP A 59 -19.95 5.54 -1.26
C ASP A 59 -20.06 5.99 0.20
N ALA A 60 -19.40 5.29 1.13
CA ALA A 60 -19.22 5.79 2.48
C ALA A 60 -18.54 7.16 2.38
N ASP A 61 -19.32 8.21 2.60
CA ASP A 61 -18.78 9.55 2.70
C ASP A 61 -17.95 9.57 3.99
N LEU A 62 -16.64 9.38 3.84
CA LEU A 62 -15.64 9.48 4.90
C LEU A 62 -15.06 10.90 4.96
N GLY A 63 -15.67 11.83 4.21
CA GLY A 63 -15.13 13.15 3.93
C GLY A 63 -13.87 13.08 3.05
N ALA A 64 -13.07 14.13 3.09
CA ALA A 64 -11.78 14.20 2.40
C ALA A 64 -10.68 13.36 3.08
N VAL A 65 -11.01 12.25 3.75
CA VAL A 65 -10.09 11.52 4.64
C VAL A 65 -9.81 10.12 4.12
N TYR A 66 -8.60 9.63 4.43
CA TYR A 66 -8.03 8.37 3.97
C TYR A 66 -8.57 7.21 4.80
N ASP A 67 -8.82 6.06 4.17
CA ASP A 67 -9.32 4.86 4.85
C ASP A 67 -8.37 4.38 5.97
N LEU A 68 -7.06 4.62 5.80
CA LEU A 68 -6.04 4.35 6.83
C LEU A 68 -6.21 5.19 8.09
N GLU A 69 -6.69 6.43 7.99
CA GLU A 69 -6.95 7.30 9.14
C GLU A 69 -8.18 6.79 9.92
N LEU A 70 -9.21 6.34 9.21
CA LEU A 70 -10.36 5.69 9.85
C LEU A 70 -9.96 4.37 10.52
N LEU A 71 -9.17 3.54 9.85
CA LEU A 71 -8.63 2.30 10.40
C LEU A 71 -7.81 2.56 11.68
N SER A 72 -6.92 3.56 11.66
CA SER A 72 -6.13 3.96 12.84
C SER A 72 -7.04 4.35 14.01
N ARG A 73 -8.03 5.21 13.77
CA ARG A 73 -8.98 5.66 14.81
C ARG A 73 -9.84 4.54 15.37
N ILE A 74 -10.29 3.61 14.53
CA ILE A 74 -11.01 2.42 15.00
C ILE A 74 -10.07 1.60 15.89
N SER A 75 -8.85 1.31 15.43
CA SER A 75 -7.87 0.50 16.17
C SER A 75 -7.49 1.08 17.54
N GLU A 76 -7.50 2.41 17.69
CA GLU A 76 -7.24 3.07 18.98
C GLU A 76 -8.42 2.97 19.95
N LYS A 77 -9.63 2.74 19.45
CA LYS A 77 -10.89 2.77 20.23
C LYS A 77 -11.42 1.38 20.58
N VAL A 78 -10.92 0.34 19.94
CA VAL A 78 -11.41 -1.04 20.08
C VAL A 78 -10.39 -1.92 20.80
N PRO A 79 -10.83 -2.91 21.60
CA PRO A 79 -9.93 -3.78 22.36
C PRO A 79 -9.24 -4.86 21.51
N GLN A 80 -9.76 -5.15 20.31
CA GLN A 80 -9.23 -6.17 19.40
C GLN A 80 -7.80 -5.79 18.97
N LYS A 81 -6.93 -6.79 18.89
CA LYS A 81 -5.52 -6.57 18.52
C LYS A 81 -5.34 -6.35 17.04
N THR A 82 -6.25 -6.87 16.23
CA THR A 82 -6.29 -6.73 14.78
C THR A 82 -7.61 -6.09 14.39
N VAL A 83 -7.57 -5.14 13.45
CA VAL A 83 -8.76 -4.59 12.79
C VAL A 83 -8.58 -4.75 11.29
N VAL A 84 -9.56 -5.33 10.62
CA VAL A 84 -9.68 -5.41 9.15
C VAL A 84 -10.82 -4.49 8.73
N LEU A 85 -10.56 -3.58 7.81
CA LEU A 85 -11.51 -2.60 7.28
C LEU A 85 -11.66 -2.81 5.77
N ALA A 86 -12.89 -2.96 5.31
CA ALA A 86 -13.25 -2.89 3.90
C ALA A 86 -14.11 -1.64 3.63
N VAL A 87 -13.75 -0.88 2.59
CA VAL A 87 -14.55 0.23 2.06
C VAL A 87 -14.82 -0.06 0.59
N GLY A 88 -16.01 -0.61 0.29
CA GLY A 88 -16.25 -1.16 -1.04
C GLY A 88 -15.44 -2.43 -1.29
N ASP A 89 -14.59 -2.42 -2.31
CA ASP A 89 -13.64 -3.47 -2.67
C ASP A 89 -12.24 -3.28 -2.07
N ASP A 90 -11.91 -2.09 -1.59
CA ASP A 90 -10.62 -1.80 -0.95
C ASP A 90 -10.56 -2.39 0.46
N ILE A 91 -9.55 -3.21 0.77
CA ILE A 91 -9.37 -3.88 2.06
C ILE A 91 -8.04 -3.49 2.68
N GLN A 92 -8.10 -3.12 3.96
CA GLN A 92 -6.94 -2.75 4.75
C GLN A 92 -6.97 -3.47 6.09
N ALA A 93 -5.81 -3.70 6.69
CA ALA A 93 -5.73 -4.25 8.02
C ALA A 93 -4.60 -3.62 8.83
N THR A 94 -4.78 -3.59 10.14
CA THR A 94 -3.75 -3.22 11.10
C THR A 94 -3.76 -4.21 12.25
N SER A 95 -2.59 -4.52 12.80
CA SER A 95 -2.46 -5.44 13.91
C SER A 95 -1.38 -5.01 14.89
N THR A 96 -1.58 -5.41 16.14
CA THR A 96 -0.58 -5.44 17.21
C THR A 96 -0.22 -6.86 17.63
N ALA A 97 -0.89 -7.88 17.07
CA ALA A 97 -0.63 -9.29 17.33
C ALA A 97 0.39 -9.89 16.35
N ILE A 98 0.37 -9.41 15.11
CA ILE A 98 1.40 -9.62 14.08
C ILE A 98 2.02 -8.28 13.70
N ASP A 99 3.07 -8.30 12.86
CA ASP A 99 3.62 -7.05 12.35
C ASP A 99 2.52 -6.28 11.59
N ARG A 100 2.48 -4.96 11.80
CA ARG A 100 1.45 -4.10 11.19
C ARG A 100 1.53 -4.15 9.66
N ASP A 101 2.75 -4.20 9.12
CA ASP A 101 2.98 -4.22 7.68
C ASP A 101 2.59 -5.60 7.11
N ASP A 102 2.78 -6.69 7.86
CA ASP A 102 2.31 -8.02 7.49
C ASP A 102 0.78 -8.09 7.43
N ALA A 103 0.08 -7.51 8.41
CA ALA A 103 -1.38 -7.45 8.40
C ALA A 103 -1.91 -6.73 7.15
N LEU A 104 -1.33 -5.57 6.83
CA LEU A 104 -1.71 -4.80 5.63
C LEU A 104 -1.37 -5.56 4.34
N ALA A 105 -0.21 -6.23 4.28
CA ALA A 105 0.19 -7.03 3.12
C ALA A 105 -0.74 -8.22 2.88
N ILE A 106 -1.20 -8.88 3.96
CA ILE A 106 -2.18 -9.97 3.90
C ILE A 106 -3.50 -9.45 3.32
N ALA A 107 -4.00 -8.31 3.79
CA ALA A 107 -5.21 -7.68 3.27
C ALA A 107 -5.11 -7.38 1.76
N ASN A 108 -4.05 -6.68 1.34
CA ASN A 108 -3.86 -6.31 -0.06
C ASN A 108 -3.67 -7.53 -0.98
N THR A 109 -3.01 -8.59 -0.49
CA THR A 109 -2.79 -9.82 -1.27
C THR A 109 -4.09 -10.55 -1.53
N ASN A 110 -4.93 -10.69 -0.50
CA ASN A 110 -6.21 -11.39 -0.62
C ASN A 110 -7.25 -10.57 -1.38
N GLU A 111 -7.23 -9.23 -1.25
CA GLU A 111 -8.01 -8.34 -2.10
C GLU A 111 -7.69 -8.55 -3.58
N ALA A 112 -6.40 -8.51 -3.95
CA ALA A 112 -5.95 -8.71 -5.32
C ALA A 112 -6.27 -10.13 -5.85
N ALA A 113 -6.21 -11.14 -4.98
CA ALA A 113 -6.50 -12.53 -5.35
C ALA A 113 -7.99 -12.81 -5.57
N ALA A 114 -8.87 -12.06 -4.90
CA ALA A 114 -10.31 -12.30 -4.92
C ALA A 114 -11.03 -11.72 -6.16
N ASP A 115 -10.32 -11.03 -7.07
CA ASP A 115 -10.87 -10.50 -8.34
C ASP A 115 -12.16 -9.67 -8.14
N GLY A 116 -12.16 -8.81 -7.12
CA GLY A 116 -13.28 -7.94 -6.75
C GLY A 116 -14.37 -8.60 -5.87
N ASP A 117 -14.17 -9.83 -5.39
CA ASP A 117 -15.04 -10.45 -4.39
C ASP A 117 -14.59 -10.07 -2.95
N THR A 118 -15.13 -8.96 -2.43
CA THR A 118 -14.84 -8.46 -1.08
C THR A 118 -15.11 -9.51 0.01
N GLN A 119 -16.12 -10.36 -0.14
CA GLN A 119 -16.43 -11.37 0.89
C GLN A 119 -15.33 -12.42 0.94
N THR A 120 -14.90 -12.92 -0.21
CA THR A 120 -13.79 -13.88 -0.30
C THR A 120 -12.51 -13.28 0.26
N ALA A 121 -12.15 -12.07 -0.16
CA ALA A 121 -10.94 -11.40 0.32
C ALA A 121 -10.93 -11.16 1.84
N LEU A 122 -12.06 -10.74 2.43
CA LEU A 122 -12.17 -10.54 3.88
C LEU A 122 -12.01 -11.85 4.65
N VAL A 123 -12.63 -12.93 4.18
CA VAL A 123 -12.53 -14.25 4.83
C VAL A 123 -11.10 -14.77 4.79
N GLU A 124 -10.44 -14.69 3.63
CA GLU A 124 -9.05 -15.12 3.46
C GLU A 124 -8.09 -14.25 4.30
N THR A 125 -8.32 -12.93 4.35
CA THR A 125 -7.54 -12.01 5.20
C THR A 125 -7.62 -12.39 6.67
N VAL A 126 -8.82 -12.63 7.18
CA VAL A 126 -9.01 -13.04 8.59
C VAL A 126 -8.29 -14.37 8.86
N GLN A 127 -8.49 -15.36 8.00
CA GLN A 127 -7.89 -16.69 8.20
C GLN A 127 -6.35 -16.64 8.19
N GLN A 128 -5.77 -15.93 7.24
CA GLN A 128 -4.31 -15.81 7.14
C GLN A 128 -3.73 -15.02 8.33
N ILE A 129 -4.39 -13.96 8.81
CA ILE A 129 -3.95 -13.26 10.03
C ILE A 129 -4.01 -14.19 11.25
N VAL A 130 -5.03 -15.05 11.35
CA VAL A 130 -5.12 -16.06 12.43
C VAL A 130 -3.96 -17.04 12.37
N GLU A 131 -3.59 -17.50 11.17
CA GLU A 131 -2.46 -18.41 10.96
C GLU A 131 -1.12 -17.78 11.34
N GLU A 132 -0.93 -16.50 11.03
CA GLU A 132 0.30 -15.74 11.34
C GLU A 132 0.36 -15.28 12.80
N THR A 133 -0.78 -15.22 13.51
CA THR A 133 -0.82 -14.78 14.90
C THR A 133 -0.14 -15.81 15.81
N PRO A 134 0.96 -15.45 16.53
CA PRO A 134 1.67 -16.40 17.38
C PRO A 134 0.75 -16.90 18.50
N SER A 135 0.47 -18.21 18.52
CA SER A 135 -0.27 -18.82 19.62
C SER A 135 0.61 -18.74 20.87
N SER A 136 0.21 -17.96 21.88
CA SER A 136 0.92 -17.94 23.17
C SER A 136 0.98 -19.36 23.76
N PRO A 137 2.15 -19.86 24.20
CA PRO A 137 2.26 -21.19 24.77
C PRO A 137 1.67 -21.20 26.19
N GLY A 138 0.49 -21.81 26.34
CA GLY A 138 -0.19 -22.01 27.62
C GLY A 138 -0.34 -23.49 27.98
N GLY A 139 0.61 -24.03 28.76
CA GLY A 139 0.34 -24.94 29.89
C GLY A 139 0.21 -26.46 29.69
N ASP A 140 1.28 -27.16 30.10
CA ASP A 140 1.31 -28.43 30.85
C ASP A 140 1.15 -29.81 30.16
N THR A 141 2.26 -30.56 30.01
CA THR A 141 2.69 -31.60 31.00
C THR A 141 3.89 -32.44 30.52
N GLY A 142 4.97 -32.43 31.32
CA GLY A 142 5.74 -33.63 31.69
C GLY A 142 6.82 -34.19 30.74
N GLY A 143 8.09 -34.07 31.14
CA GLY A 143 9.16 -35.00 30.74
C GLY A 143 10.49 -34.33 30.42
N GLY A 144 11.46 -34.44 31.31
CA GLY A 144 12.75 -33.74 31.21
C GLY A 144 13.73 -34.30 30.19
N GLY A 145 14.72 -33.49 29.85
CA GLY A 145 15.96 -33.91 29.21
C GLY A 145 16.34 -33.09 27.99
N ALA A 146 17.26 -32.15 28.20
CA ALA A 146 18.24 -31.62 27.24
C ALA A 146 17.79 -30.95 25.93
N ASP A 147 18.38 -29.77 25.75
CA ASP A 147 18.93 -29.24 24.50
C ASP A 147 18.06 -28.27 23.66
N TRP A 148 18.76 -27.48 22.85
CA TRP A 148 18.39 -26.69 21.67
C TRP A 148 17.38 -25.52 21.77
N LEU A 149 17.96 -24.31 21.95
CA LEU A 149 17.44 -23.03 21.46
C LEU A 149 17.35 -23.05 19.93
N LEU A 150 16.13 -23.09 19.38
CA LEU A 150 15.83 -22.70 18.00
C LEU A 150 14.79 -21.58 17.98
N PRO A 151 14.95 -20.56 17.11
CA PRO A 151 13.84 -19.70 16.72
C PRO A 151 12.90 -20.52 15.83
N VAL A 152 11.65 -20.67 16.27
CA VAL A 152 10.60 -21.27 15.45
C VAL A 152 10.18 -20.21 14.42
N ILE A 153 10.69 -20.35 13.21
CA ILE A 153 10.06 -19.81 12.00
C ILE A 153 8.91 -20.78 11.69
N ILE A 154 7.68 -20.39 12.05
CA ILE A 154 6.49 -21.07 11.56
C ILE A 154 6.26 -20.51 10.16
N GLY A 155 6.54 -21.32 9.14
CA GLY A 155 6.00 -21.12 7.81
C GLY A 155 4.62 -21.79 7.74
N GLY A 156 3.56 -21.02 7.47
CA GLY A 156 2.30 -21.55 6.94
C GLY A 156 2.41 -21.54 5.41
N ALA A 157 2.43 -22.66 4.67
CA ALA A 157 1.47 -23.75 4.58
C ALA A 157 0.08 -23.33 4.07
N VAL A 158 0.04 -22.86 2.81
CA VAL A 158 -1.19 -22.73 2.02
C VAL A 158 -1.83 -24.11 1.85
N LEU A 159 -2.86 -24.39 2.65
CA LEU A 159 -3.75 -25.54 2.49
C LEU A 159 -5.00 -25.12 1.71
N LEU A 160 -4.94 -25.36 0.39
CA LEU A 160 -6.10 -25.25 -0.51
C LEU A 160 -7.11 -26.37 -0.23
N ALA A 161 -8.32 -25.99 0.18
CA ALA A 161 -9.56 -26.78 0.05
C ALA A 161 -10.73 -25.79 -0.06
N ALA A 162 -11.65 -25.80 -1.02
CA ALA A 162 -11.94 -26.70 -2.14
C ALA A 162 -12.83 -25.94 -3.15
N GLY A 163 -12.66 -26.16 -4.47
CA GLY A 163 -13.54 -25.51 -5.46
C GLY A 163 -13.27 -25.68 -6.97
N GLY A 164 -12.48 -26.69 -7.39
CA GLY A 164 -12.45 -27.32 -8.73
C GLY A 164 -12.57 -26.49 -10.02
N THR A 165 -11.48 -26.45 -10.81
CA THR A 165 -11.47 -26.98 -12.19
C THR A 165 -10.04 -27.38 -12.60
N ALA A 166 -9.94 -28.55 -13.24
CA ALA A 166 -8.69 -29.20 -13.62
C ALA A 166 -8.26 -28.81 -15.05
N ILE A 167 -6.94 -28.68 -15.27
CA ILE A 167 -6.11 -28.93 -16.47
C ILE A 167 -4.69 -28.46 -16.06
N GLY A 168 -3.57 -29.14 -16.20
CA GLY A 168 -3.21 -30.40 -16.82
C GLY A 168 -1.67 -30.48 -16.93
N LEU A 169 -1.09 -31.41 -16.16
CA LEU A 169 0.08 -32.24 -16.50
C LEU A 169 1.46 -31.61 -16.87
N LEU A 170 2.41 -31.80 -15.94
CA LEU A 170 3.61 -32.64 -16.11
C LEU A 170 4.40 -32.52 -17.42
N ALA A 171 5.53 -31.81 -17.36
CA ALA A 171 6.72 -32.13 -18.14
C ALA A 171 8.01 -31.88 -17.33
N ARG A 172 8.29 -32.82 -16.41
CA ARG A 172 9.63 -33.05 -15.85
C ARG A 172 10.59 -33.38 -16.99
N ARG A 173 11.43 -32.44 -17.40
CA ARG A 173 12.61 -32.73 -18.23
C ARG A 173 13.83 -32.01 -17.69
N ARG A 174 14.60 -32.75 -16.88
CA ARG A 174 16.00 -32.43 -16.57
C ARG A 174 16.74 -32.10 -17.86
N ARG A 175 17.27 -30.87 -17.98
CA ARG A 175 18.41 -30.52 -18.84
C ARG A 175 18.96 -29.13 -18.48
N ALA A 176 20.21 -29.16 -18.02
CA ALA A 176 21.28 -28.16 -18.09
C ALA A 176 21.07 -26.75 -17.45
N PRO A 177 22.09 -26.19 -16.78
CA PRO A 177 22.07 -24.81 -16.33
C PRO A 177 22.01 -23.93 -17.57
N LYS A 178 20.85 -23.30 -17.79
CA LYS A 178 20.68 -22.34 -18.87
C LYS A 178 21.45 -21.10 -18.46
N ALA A 179 22.41 -20.72 -19.30
CA ALA A 179 23.19 -19.50 -19.16
C ALA A 179 22.26 -18.33 -18.79
N VAL A 180 22.66 -17.58 -17.77
CA VAL A 180 22.05 -16.31 -17.36
C VAL A 180 22.22 -15.35 -18.54
N THR A 181 21.24 -15.31 -19.44
CA THR A 181 20.94 -14.08 -20.17
C THR A 181 20.67 -13.05 -19.09
N ALA A 182 21.47 -11.98 -19.07
CA ALA A 182 21.26 -10.86 -18.15
C ALA A 182 19.83 -10.35 -18.34
N THR A 183 18.92 -10.78 -17.47
CA THR A 183 17.62 -10.15 -17.32
C THR A 183 17.93 -8.71 -16.96
N ASP A 184 17.30 -7.76 -17.66
CA ASP A 184 17.43 -6.36 -17.29
C ASP A 184 17.00 -6.23 -15.82
N PRO A 185 17.87 -5.76 -14.92
CA PRO A 185 17.58 -5.73 -13.49
C PRO A 185 16.53 -4.67 -13.13
N VAL A 186 16.18 -3.78 -14.06
CA VAL A 186 15.12 -2.78 -13.84
C VAL A 186 13.82 -3.27 -14.49
N PRO A 187 12.74 -3.45 -13.70
CA PRO A 187 11.46 -3.88 -14.23
C PRO A 187 10.85 -2.93 -15.27
N ALA A 188 9.94 -3.45 -16.09
CA ALA A 188 9.36 -2.70 -17.22
C ALA A 188 8.56 -1.48 -16.78
N GLY A 189 7.76 -1.59 -15.71
CA GLY A 189 6.99 -0.47 -15.17
C GLY A 189 7.89 0.67 -14.71
N ILE A 190 8.98 0.33 -14.01
CA ILE A 190 9.95 1.30 -13.52
C ILE A 190 10.71 1.97 -14.67
N ARG A 191 11.17 1.21 -15.68
CA ARG A 191 11.87 1.78 -16.84
C ARG A 191 11.01 2.80 -17.58
N LEU A 192 9.71 2.52 -17.75
CA LEU A 192 8.78 3.46 -18.37
C LEU A 192 8.80 4.82 -17.65
N ARG A 193 8.70 4.81 -16.31
CA ARG A 193 8.69 6.04 -15.50
C ARG A 193 10.05 6.74 -15.49
N VAL A 194 11.15 5.98 -15.38
CA VAL A 194 12.51 6.55 -15.41
C VAL A 194 12.81 7.21 -16.77
N ASN A 195 12.38 6.60 -17.88
CA ASN A 195 12.54 7.20 -19.21
C ASN A 195 11.74 8.50 -19.32
N ARG A 196 10.50 8.52 -18.81
CA ARG A 196 9.68 9.73 -18.79
C ARG A 196 10.31 10.84 -17.95
N LEU A 197 10.86 10.52 -16.78
CA LEU A 197 11.64 11.47 -15.97
C LEU A 197 12.83 12.04 -16.76
N ARG A 198 13.57 11.22 -17.50
CA ARG A 198 14.69 11.70 -18.32
C ARG A 198 14.26 12.63 -19.46
N GLU A 199 13.11 12.39 -20.07
CA GLU A 199 12.53 13.31 -21.05
C GLU A 199 12.22 14.65 -20.40
N LEU A 200 11.49 14.65 -19.27
CA LEU A 200 11.15 15.87 -18.54
C LEU A 200 12.39 16.64 -18.10
N ARG A 201 13.45 15.94 -17.66
CA ARG A 201 14.74 16.56 -17.32
C ARG A 201 15.32 17.38 -18.47
N VAL A 202 15.15 16.96 -19.72
CA VAL A 202 15.56 17.75 -20.89
C VAL A 202 14.69 18.99 -21.04
N ASP A 203 13.37 18.85 -20.87
CA ASP A 203 12.43 19.98 -20.97
C ASP A 203 12.73 21.06 -19.91
N TYR A 204 12.95 20.68 -18.66
CA TYR A 204 13.36 21.61 -17.59
C TYR A 204 14.72 22.25 -17.85
N ALA A 205 15.71 21.47 -18.32
CA ALA A 205 17.04 22.00 -18.63
C ALA A 205 17.04 23.00 -19.80
N ASN A 206 16.03 22.93 -20.67
CA ASN A 206 15.86 23.82 -21.80
C ASN A 206 15.17 25.14 -21.46
N LEU A 207 14.70 25.34 -20.22
CA LEU A 207 14.04 26.59 -19.81
C LEU A 207 15.09 27.66 -19.43
N PRO A 208 15.35 28.67 -20.28
CA PRO A 208 16.47 29.57 -20.09
C PRO A 208 16.20 30.57 -18.96
N GLY A 209 17.21 30.80 -18.12
CA GLY A 209 17.15 31.82 -17.06
C GLY A 209 16.25 31.48 -15.87
N ASN A 210 15.67 30.27 -15.82
CA ASN A 210 14.86 29.81 -14.69
C ASN A 210 15.70 28.90 -13.78
N ALA A 211 16.14 29.44 -12.64
CA ALA A 211 16.94 28.70 -11.67
C ALA A 211 16.20 27.50 -11.06
N VAL A 212 14.89 27.63 -10.84
CA VAL A 212 14.05 26.56 -10.31
C VAL A 212 13.99 25.40 -11.29
N ALA A 213 13.80 25.66 -12.58
CA ALA A 213 13.82 24.62 -13.60
C ALA A 213 15.18 23.90 -13.67
N ALA A 214 16.29 24.64 -13.58
CA ALA A 214 17.62 24.03 -13.55
C ALA A 214 17.83 23.11 -12.33
N GLU A 215 17.37 23.54 -11.14
CA GLU A 215 17.42 22.73 -9.92
C GLU A 215 16.51 21.50 -10.02
N THR A 216 15.29 21.64 -10.55
CA THR A 216 14.37 20.53 -10.81
C THR A 216 14.97 19.53 -11.80
N ALA A 217 15.59 19.98 -12.89
CA ALA A 217 16.27 19.11 -13.85
C ALA A 217 17.39 18.28 -13.18
N ALA A 218 18.17 18.88 -12.28
CA ALA A 218 19.19 18.18 -11.51
C ALA A 218 18.58 17.17 -10.52
N GLY A 219 17.46 17.53 -9.87
CA GLY A 219 16.72 16.63 -8.98
C GLY A 219 16.15 15.41 -9.69
N ILE A 220 15.58 15.61 -10.89
CA ILE A 220 15.05 14.52 -11.72
C ILE A 220 16.17 13.56 -12.15
N ASP A 221 17.33 14.09 -12.56
CA ASP A 221 18.48 13.27 -12.94
C ASP A 221 18.98 12.40 -11.77
N ALA A 222 19.08 13.00 -10.57
CA ALA A 222 19.46 12.29 -9.36
C ALA A 222 18.43 11.19 -8.99
N LEU A 223 17.14 11.50 -9.05
CA LEU A 223 16.07 10.55 -8.79
C LEU A 223 16.14 9.35 -9.75
N ALA A 224 16.19 9.61 -11.05
CA ALA A 224 16.25 8.57 -12.08
C ALA A 224 17.44 7.62 -11.86
N SER A 225 18.62 8.19 -11.56
CA SER A 225 19.82 7.42 -11.24
C SER A 225 19.65 6.57 -9.97
N HIS A 226 19.06 7.11 -8.91
CA HIS A 226 18.84 6.38 -7.67
C HIS A 226 17.81 5.25 -7.81
N VAL A 227 16.73 5.45 -8.56
CA VAL A 227 15.73 4.40 -8.82
C VAL A 227 16.38 3.20 -9.50
N GLU A 228 17.13 3.42 -10.59
CA GLU A 228 17.83 2.33 -11.28
C GLU A 228 18.81 1.63 -10.36
N GLN A 229 19.56 2.40 -9.58
CA GLN A 229 20.50 1.89 -8.60
C GLN A 229 19.86 1.05 -7.50
N LEU A 230 18.63 1.37 -7.10
CA LEU A 230 17.87 0.57 -6.15
C LEU A 230 17.53 -0.79 -6.79
N PHE A 231 16.90 -0.81 -7.95
CA PHE A 231 16.47 -2.05 -8.59
C PHE A 231 17.63 -2.96 -9.01
N VAL A 232 18.76 -2.39 -9.47
CA VAL A 232 20.01 -3.15 -9.69
C VAL A 232 20.49 -3.86 -8.41
N ARG A 233 20.32 -3.21 -7.25
CA ARG A 233 20.74 -3.80 -5.97
C ARG A 233 19.72 -4.80 -5.45
N LEU A 234 18.44 -4.59 -5.70
CA LEU A 234 17.38 -5.54 -5.38
C LEU A 234 17.53 -6.83 -6.18
N ASP A 235 17.70 -6.73 -7.50
CA ASP A 235 17.97 -7.90 -8.34
C ASP A 235 19.18 -8.73 -7.85
N ALA A 236 20.22 -8.05 -7.36
CA ALA A 236 21.44 -8.71 -6.89
C ALA A 236 21.37 -9.25 -5.45
N LYS A 237 20.47 -8.76 -4.59
CA LYS A 237 20.53 -8.98 -3.12
C LYS A 237 19.22 -9.36 -2.45
N ALA A 238 18.09 -9.06 -3.09
CA ALA A 238 16.75 -9.27 -2.56
C ALA A 238 16.14 -10.53 -3.16
N GLU A 239 15.10 -11.05 -2.51
CA GLU A 239 14.29 -12.14 -3.04
C GLU A 239 13.36 -11.63 -4.16
N ALA A 240 12.95 -12.50 -5.08
CA ALA A 240 12.13 -12.11 -6.23
C ALA A 240 10.84 -11.37 -5.81
N ASP A 241 10.22 -11.80 -4.70
CA ASP A 241 8.99 -11.20 -4.18
C ASP A 241 9.21 -9.77 -3.66
N GLN A 242 10.40 -9.47 -3.12
CA GLN A 242 10.78 -8.12 -2.70
C GLN A 242 11.00 -7.19 -3.90
N VAL A 243 11.46 -7.72 -5.04
CA VAL A 243 11.60 -6.95 -6.29
C VAL A 243 10.22 -6.59 -6.84
N VAL A 244 9.27 -7.54 -6.83
CA VAL A 244 7.89 -7.33 -7.31
C VAL A 244 7.15 -6.32 -6.41
N LEU A 245 7.26 -6.46 -5.09
CA LEU A 245 6.68 -5.48 -4.15
C LEU A 245 7.27 -4.09 -4.36
N ALA A 246 8.59 -3.98 -4.49
CA ALA A 246 9.25 -2.71 -4.79
C ALA A 246 8.76 -2.13 -6.12
N GLU A 247 8.58 -2.95 -7.15
CA GLU A 247 8.05 -2.50 -8.44
C GLU A 247 6.66 -1.87 -8.30
N ALA A 248 5.74 -2.53 -7.60
CA ALA A 248 4.38 -2.02 -7.39
C ALA A 248 4.41 -0.67 -6.65
N GLU A 249 5.11 -0.62 -5.51
CA GLU A 249 5.22 0.56 -4.66
C GLU A 249 5.86 1.77 -5.37
N TYR A 250 6.96 1.56 -6.08
CA TYR A 250 7.65 2.63 -6.75
C TYR A 250 6.99 3.03 -8.08
N SER A 251 6.29 2.12 -8.76
CA SER A 251 5.60 2.45 -10.02
C SER A 251 4.53 3.51 -9.81
N ASP A 252 3.69 3.38 -8.78
CA ASP A 252 2.65 4.36 -8.47
C ASP A 252 3.25 5.70 -8.00
N LYS A 253 4.20 5.67 -7.05
CA LYS A 253 4.89 6.88 -6.56
C LYS A 253 5.57 7.67 -7.68
N LEU A 254 6.26 6.97 -8.58
CA LEU A 254 6.91 7.60 -9.73
C LEU A 254 5.88 8.10 -10.76
N ALA A 255 4.73 7.42 -10.93
CA ALA A 255 3.68 7.89 -11.82
C ALA A 255 3.10 9.24 -11.35
N ARG A 256 2.78 9.36 -10.06
CA ARG A 256 2.27 10.61 -9.47
C ARG A 256 3.29 11.75 -9.56
N LEU A 257 4.56 11.45 -9.25
CA LEU A 257 5.61 12.45 -9.36
C LEU A 257 5.86 12.88 -10.81
N VAL A 258 5.80 11.94 -11.76
CA VAL A 258 5.87 12.26 -13.18
C VAL A 258 4.76 13.23 -13.57
N ALA A 259 3.50 12.92 -13.22
CA ALA A 259 2.34 13.79 -13.51
C ALA A 259 2.54 15.20 -12.94
N ALA A 260 3.05 15.32 -11.72
CA ALA A 260 3.34 16.62 -11.11
C ALA A 260 4.46 17.41 -11.83
N LEU A 261 5.38 16.70 -12.50
CA LEU A 261 6.49 17.29 -13.25
C LEU A 261 6.15 17.52 -14.73
N GLU A 262 4.96 17.16 -15.21
CA GLU A 262 4.62 17.24 -16.62
C GLU A 262 4.46 18.69 -17.14
N PRO A 263 4.50 18.88 -18.48
CA PRO A 263 4.42 20.20 -19.09
C PRO A 263 3.16 21.01 -18.75
N ASP A 264 2.08 20.32 -18.41
CA ASP A 264 0.76 20.86 -18.08
C ASP A 264 0.61 21.27 -16.61
N TYR A 265 1.56 20.90 -15.74
CA TYR A 265 1.56 21.34 -14.35
C TYR A 265 2.80 22.15 -13.96
N LEU A 266 3.85 21.54 -13.39
CA LEU A 266 4.97 22.33 -12.87
C LEU A 266 5.66 23.15 -13.97
N LEU A 267 5.81 22.62 -15.18
CA LEU A 267 6.41 23.37 -16.27
C LEU A 267 5.52 24.54 -16.70
N ASP A 268 4.20 24.35 -16.69
CA ASP A 268 3.25 25.41 -16.97
C ASP A 268 3.33 26.50 -15.90
N LEU A 269 3.38 26.09 -14.64
CA LEU A 269 3.46 26.95 -13.49
C LEU A 269 4.76 27.78 -13.48
N LEU A 270 5.87 27.21 -13.98
CA LEU A 270 7.14 27.93 -14.15
C LEU A 270 7.18 28.89 -15.35
N THR A 271 6.31 28.68 -16.35
CA THR A 271 6.30 29.49 -17.58
C THR A 271 5.17 30.51 -17.63
N ARG A 272 4.06 30.26 -16.94
CA ARG A 272 2.85 31.07 -16.89
C ARG A 272 2.30 31.18 -15.46
N PRO A 273 3.09 31.66 -14.48
CA PRO A 273 2.68 31.69 -13.07
C PRO A 273 1.46 32.58 -12.81
N ASP A 274 1.14 33.52 -13.70
CA ASP A 274 -0.02 34.41 -13.62
C ASP A 274 -1.37 33.70 -13.85
N LEU A 275 -1.35 32.48 -14.38
CA LEU A 275 -2.54 31.65 -14.62
C LEU A 275 -2.86 30.71 -13.46
N TRP A 276 -2.03 30.69 -12.41
CA TRP A 276 -2.14 29.78 -11.30
C TRP A 276 -2.34 30.54 -9.99
N ASP A 277 -3.16 29.97 -9.10
CA ASP A 277 -3.27 30.43 -7.73
C ASP A 277 -2.08 29.92 -6.91
N ALA A 278 -1.47 30.79 -6.10
CA ALA A 278 -0.32 30.49 -5.24
C ALA A 278 0.84 29.74 -5.96
N PRO A 279 1.36 30.24 -7.09
CA PRO A 279 2.34 29.52 -7.89
C PRO A 279 3.61 29.18 -7.10
N ASP A 280 4.13 30.11 -6.31
CA ASP A 280 5.36 29.86 -5.53
C ASP A 280 5.20 28.74 -4.49
N GLU A 281 4.02 28.61 -3.89
CA GLU A 281 3.69 27.54 -2.93
C GLU A 281 3.62 26.18 -3.63
N ARG A 282 2.89 26.10 -4.75
CA ARG A 282 2.81 24.89 -5.57
C ARG A 282 4.16 24.44 -6.13
N VAL A 283 5.01 25.37 -6.57
CA VAL A 283 6.41 25.07 -6.93
C VAL A 283 7.12 24.42 -5.75
N ALA A 284 7.02 25.01 -4.56
CA ALA A 284 7.70 24.51 -3.37
C ALA A 284 7.24 23.09 -3.01
N GLU A 285 5.93 22.82 -3.07
CA GLU A 285 5.36 21.50 -2.79
C GLU A 285 5.90 20.41 -3.73
N VAL A 286 5.87 20.64 -5.04
CA VAL A 286 6.35 19.63 -6.01
C VAL A 286 7.86 19.37 -5.83
N ARG A 287 8.62 20.40 -5.48
CA ARG A 287 10.05 20.28 -5.21
C ARG A 287 10.35 19.55 -3.91
N GLU A 288 9.57 19.80 -2.86
CA GLU A 288 9.65 19.07 -1.60
C GLU A 288 9.32 17.59 -1.80
N ALA A 289 8.27 17.28 -2.58
CA ALA A 289 7.93 15.91 -2.98
C ALA A 289 9.09 15.22 -3.71
N LEU A 290 9.69 15.89 -4.71
CA LEU A 290 10.84 15.35 -5.45
C LEU A 290 12.03 15.05 -4.52
N ALA A 291 12.34 15.97 -3.60
CA ALA A 291 13.43 15.80 -2.64
C ALA A 291 13.15 14.66 -1.62
N ALA A 292 11.91 14.57 -1.16
CA ALA A 292 11.41 13.53 -0.26
C ALA A 292 11.57 12.12 -0.87
N VAL A 293 11.04 11.93 -2.08
CA VAL A 293 11.12 10.66 -2.81
C VAL A 293 12.58 10.27 -3.03
N THR A 294 13.42 11.23 -3.41
CA THR A 294 14.85 10.99 -3.65
C THR A 294 15.56 10.54 -2.37
N THR A 295 15.27 11.19 -1.24
CA THR A 295 15.84 10.83 0.07
C THR A 295 15.43 9.43 0.48
N GLN A 296 14.15 9.10 0.32
CA GLN A 296 13.62 7.78 0.64
C GLN A 296 14.29 6.68 -0.19
N ILE A 297 14.48 6.88 -1.50
CA ILE A 297 15.16 5.87 -2.34
C ILE A 297 16.61 5.67 -1.89
N VAL A 298 17.32 6.74 -1.55
CA VAL A 298 18.70 6.66 -1.03
C VAL A 298 18.73 5.86 0.28
N ASP A 299 17.78 6.08 1.17
CA ASP A 299 17.70 5.33 2.42
C ASP A 299 17.37 3.86 2.19
N ASN A 300 16.48 3.55 1.26
CA ASN A 300 16.18 2.16 0.87
C ASN A 300 17.40 1.48 0.22
N ILE A 301 18.20 2.20 -0.59
CA ILE A 301 19.49 1.69 -1.08
C ILE A 301 20.44 1.35 0.08
N LYS A 302 20.50 2.20 1.12
CA LYS A 302 21.35 1.94 2.30
C LYS A 302 20.88 0.69 3.04
N GLN A 303 19.56 0.49 3.19
CA GLN A 303 18.99 -0.70 3.84
C GLN A 303 19.33 -1.99 3.06
N VAL A 304 19.11 -1.99 1.75
CA VAL A 304 19.47 -3.12 0.86
C VAL A 304 20.96 -3.43 0.94
N ASN A 305 21.81 -2.40 1.01
CA ASN A 305 23.25 -2.60 1.18
C ASN A 305 23.62 -3.21 2.53
N ALA A 306 22.89 -2.85 3.59
CA ALA A 306 23.09 -3.38 4.94
C ALA A 306 22.55 -4.81 5.13
N ARG A 307 21.91 -5.41 4.10
CA ARG A 307 21.21 -6.71 4.16
C ARG A 307 20.13 -6.76 5.26
N LYS A 308 19.64 -5.60 5.66
CA LYS A 308 18.38 -5.49 6.39
C LYS A 308 17.30 -5.59 5.31
N GLY A 309 16.22 -6.32 5.55
CA GLY A 309 15.06 -6.30 4.65
C GLY A 309 14.70 -4.85 4.31
N LEU A 310 14.21 -4.61 3.09
CA LEU A 310 13.68 -3.30 2.72
C LEU A 310 12.60 -2.90 3.72
N LEU A 311 12.86 -1.86 4.50
CA LEU A 311 11.87 -1.18 5.32
C LEU A 311 11.33 -0.05 4.45
N PHE A 312 10.18 -0.27 3.81
CA PHE A 312 9.46 0.76 3.04
C PHE A 312 8.80 1.76 3.99
N GLN A 313 9.61 2.47 4.77
CA GLN A 313 9.16 3.18 5.97
C GLN A 313 8.41 4.50 5.71
N VAL A 314 8.03 4.81 4.46
CA VAL A 314 7.43 6.12 4.11
C VAL A 314 6.44 5.98 2.94
N SER A 315 5.15 6.10 3.21
CA SER A 315 4.18 6.56 2.22
C SER A 315 4.40 8.08 2.02
N LEU A 316 4.32 8.58 0.79
CA LEU A 316 4.56 10.00 0.44
C LEU A 316 3.58 11.00 1.09
N ASP A 317 2.66 10.49 1.90
CA ASP A 317 1.51 11.17 2.47
C ASP A 317 1.86 12.22 3.54
N SER A 318 3.09 12.17 4.06
CA SER A 318 3.55 13.13 5.07
C SER A 318 4.35 14.31 4.48
N LEU A 319 4.59 14.37 3.16
CA LEU A 319 5.48 15.37 2.53
C LEU A 319 4.81 16.23 1.45
N ILE A 320 3.53 16.04 1.19
CA ILE A 320 2.75 16.91 0.30
C ILE A 320 1.56 17.42 1.09
N GLY A 321 1.65 18.69 1.54
CA GLY A 321 0.59 19.37 2.29
C GLY A 321 -0.74 19.29 1.55
N ARG A 322 -1.70 18.58 2.13
CA ARG A 322 -3.00 18.36 1.50
C ARG A 322 -3.98 19.49 1.83
N SER A 323 -4.10 20.39 0.88
CA SER A 323 -5.43 20.89 0.45
C SER A 323 -5.48 21.22 -1.04
N GLU A 324 -4.35 21.52 -1.68
CA GLU A 324 -4.34 22.04 -3.06
C GLU A 324 -4.31 20.95 -4.16
N LEU A 325 -3.82 19.74 -3.87
CA LEU A 325 -3.70 18.67 -4.88
C LEU A 325 -5.03 17.99 -5.24
N ARG A 326 -6.02 18.06 -4.33
CA ARG A 326 -7.37 17.51 -4.55
C ARG A 326 -8.28 18.47 -5.31
N ASP A 327 -8.04 19.77 -5.15
CA ASP A 327 -8.63 20.80 -6.02
C ASP A 327 -7.96 20.80 -7.39
N TRP A 328 -6.66 20.47 -7.46
CA TRP A 328 -5.91 20.25 -8.70
C TRP A 328 -6.43 19.06 -9.52
N GLU A 329 -6.64 17.89 -8.90
CA GLU A 329 -7.18 16.71 -9.61
C GLU A 329 -8.65 16.87 -10.03
N ARG A 330 -9.42 17.67 -9.27
CA ARG A 330 -10.81 18.04 -9.61
C ARG A 330 -10.88 19.02 -10.79
N GLN A 331 -10.03 20.05 -10.80
CA GLN A 331 -9.92 21.01 -11.91
C GLN A 331 -9.35 20.38 -13.20
N PHE A 332 -8.48 19.38 -13.06
CA PHE A 332 -7.96 18.62 -14.20
C PHE A 332 -9.07 17.79 -14.86
N LYS A 333 -9.84 17.01 -14.08
CA LYS A 333 -11.00 16.26 -14.61
C LYS A 333 -12.04 17.18 -15.26
N GLU A 334 -12.31 18.35 -14.69
CA GLU A 334 -13.23 19.33 -15.28
C GLU A 334 -12.71 19.96 -16.60
N ASN A 335 -11.40 20.15 -16.77
CA ASN A 335 -10.80 20.75 -17.97
C ASN A 335 -10.40 19.74 -19.06
N SER A 336 -10.20 18.45 -18.72
CA SER A 336 -9.85 17.39 -19.67
C SER A 336 -11.05 16.82 -20.44
N GLY A 337 -12.28 17.17 -20.07
CA GLY A 337 -13.49 16.85 -20.84
C GLY A 337 -13.88 15.37 -20.85
N GLU A 338 -13.72 14.67 -19.72
CA GLU A 338 -14.40 13.40 -19.42
C GLU A 338 -15.53 13.60 -18.41
#